data_AF-A0A833R5I6-F1
#
_entry.id   AF-A0A833R5I6-F1
#
_cell.length_a   1.000
_cell.length_b   1.000
_cell.length_c   1.000
_cell.angle_alpha   90.00
_cell.angle_beta   90.00
_cell.angle_gamma   90.00
#
_symmetry.space_group_name_H-M   'P 1'
#
loop_
_entity.id
_entity.type
_entity.pdbx_description
1 polymer ?
#
loop_
_entity_poly.entity_id
_entity_poly.type
_entity_poly.pdbx_seq_one_letter_code
_entity_poly.pdbx_strand_id
1 'polypeptide(L)'
;MASAASLLLPFPSHFSVGTHKCHNDAGVTSPVRKRHLQIRASITATRLKNVESLDISPTPCEMQPADPDFYRIGYKRDVRAYGVEFMEGPDGFGVYAKKDIEPLRRARVIMEIPINLLLTISQKKPWMFFPDFIPIGHPIFDIINSTDPETEEDFRLACLLLYGMDVSSNFWQLYGDFLPASSDQCTSLLLASKEDLAELHDPDLASRMEKQQKEAIEFWEKHWYPAAPLKIRRLARDHERFLWAVSIARSRSVSMKIRIGALVQDTNMLVPYADMLNHSFQPNCFLHWRFRDRVLEVLINAGEDIKKGDEMTLNYLDGAMNNMLMERYGFSSPTNPWDVIRFSSPAKIHLDTFLSVFNISGLQDEYYHNYNLSSEEDRSFVDGAVIAAARTLPTWSEKDVPMIPSMERKNARELQEECLKILGEFPTTSQQDQLLLDTDASISKSREVAIKYRMHRKLLLEKIIEALEVYQNRLFF
;
A
#
# COMPACT_ATOMS: atom_id res chain seq x y z
N MET A 1 -33.96 -9.77 -13.50
CA MET A 1 -32.84 -10.73 -13.55
C MET A 1 -31.62 -9.95 -13.98
N ALA A 2 -30.88 -9.44 -12.99
CA ALA A 2 -29.84 -8.44 -13.18
C ALA A 2 -28.47 -9.09 -13.27
N SER A 3 -27.72 -8.64 -14.28
CA SER A 3 -26.37 -9.01 -14.66
C SER A 3 -25.35 -8.48 -13.65
N ALA A 4 -24.46 -9.34 -13.17
CA ALA A 4 -23.27 -8.97 -12.42
C ALA A 4 -22.11 -8.76 -13.40
N ALA A 5 -21.74 -7.50 -13.65
CA ALA A 5 -20.57 -7.14 -14.43
C ALA A 5 -19.39 -6.93 -13.47
N SER A 6 -18.44 -7.87 -13.44
CA SER A 6 -17.13 -7.67 -12.85
C SER A 6 -16.25 -6.89 -13.83
N LEU A 7 -15.77 -5.72 -13.40
CA LEU A 7 -14.83 -4.89 -14.13
C LEU A 7 -13.42 -5.48 -14.02
N LEU A 8 -12.98 -6.11 -15.10
CA LEU A 8 -11.57 -6.31 -15.43
C LEU A 8 -11.00 -4.96 -15.88
N LEU A 9 -9.89 -4.51 -15.28
CA LEU A 9 -9.10 -3.39 -15.80
C LEU A 9 -7.83 -3.91 -16.50
N PRO A 10 -7.54 -3.48 -17.74
CA PRO A 10 -6.29 -3.78 -18.44
C PRO A 10 -5.23 -2.71 -18.16
N PHE A 11 -3.98 -3.12 -17.90
CA PHE A 11 -2.81 -2.24 -17.82
C PHE A 11 -2.32 -1.82 -19.22
N PRO A 12 -2.02 -0.53 -19.48
CA PRO A 12 -1.24 -0.13 -20.64
C PRO A 12 0.23 0.07 -20.27
N SER A 13 1.09 -0.77 -20.85
CA SER A 13 2.53 -0.59 -20.90
C SER A 13 2.89 0.41 -22.01
N HIS A 14 3.47 1.59 -21.74
CA HIS A 14 4.35 2.32 -22.68
C HIS A 14 5.04 3.53 -21.99
N PHE A 15 6.37 3.47 -21.79
CA PHE A 15 7.21 4.64 -21.55
C PHE A 15 7.92 5.04 -22.85
N SER A 16 7.71 6.29 -23.30
CA SER A 16 8.44 6.92 -24.39
C SER A 16 9.34 8.03 -23.84
N VAL A 17 10.63 7.96 -24.12
CA VAL A 17 11.66 8.92 -23.66
C VAL A 17 11.76 10.06 -24.68
N GLY A 18 11.29 11.25 -24.29
CA GLY A 18 11.50 12.50 -25.03
C GLY A 18 12.60 13.35 -24.39
N THR A 19 13.71 13.54 -25.11
CA THR A 19 14.84 14.38 -24.71
C THR A 19 14.57 15.87 -25.00
N HIS A 20 14.76 16.77 -24.03
CA HIS A 20 14.91 18.21 -24.30
C HIS A 20 16.07 18.85 -23.54
N LYS A 21 16.86 19.62 -24.31
CA LYS A 21 18.06 20.38 -23.92
C LYS A 21 17.66 21.69 -23.22
N CYS A 22 18.32 21.99 -22.10
CA CYS A 22 18.31 23.31 -21.46
C CYS A 22 19.29 24.28 -22.14
N HIS A 23 18.86 25.53 -22.33
CA HIS A 23 19.73 26.69 -22.48
C HIS A 23 19.60 27.56 -21.22
N ASN A 24 20.75 27.85 -20.61
CA ASN A 24 20.93 28.84 -19.56
C ASN A 24 20.79 30.26 -20.14
N ASP A 25 20.26 31.19 -19.35
CA ASP A 25 20.93 32.49 -19.17
C ASP A 25 20.54 33.14 -17.83
N ALA A 26 21.57 33.68 -17.18
CA ALA A 26 21.55 34.32 -15.88
C ALA A 26 21.34 35.84 -15.99
N GLY A 27 20.73 36.44 -14.99
CA GLY A 27 20.57 37.90 -14.88
C GLY A 27 20.24 38.35 -13.47
N VAL A 28 21.28 38.59 -12.68
CA VAL A 28 21.27 39.16 -11.33
C VAL A 28 20.79 40.62 -11.34
N THR A 29 19.95 41.03 -10.38
CA THR A 29 20.10 42.29 -9.61
C THR A 29 19.04 42.41 -8.49
N SER A 30 19.48 42.86 -7.32
CA SER A 30 18.68 43.33 -6.16
C SER A 30 19.48 44.48 -5.51
N PRO A 31 19.02 45.17 -4.45
CA PRO A 31 17.65 45.48 -3.98
C PRO A 31 17.47 46.99 -3.65
N VAL A 32 16.24 47.46 -3.39
CA VAL A 32 16.02 48.76 -2.71
C VAL A 32 14.97 48.62 -1.60
N ARG A 33 15.43 48.86 -0.36
CA ARG A 33 14.66 49.03 0.89
C ARG A 33 13.75 50.27 0.83
N LYS A 34 12.51 50.15 1.32
CA LYS A 34 11.80 51.27 1.96
C LYS A 34 11.10 50.82 3.24
N ARG A 35 11.43 51.53 4.33
CA ARG A 35 10.81 51.47 5.66
C ARG A 35 9.48 52.24 5.61
N HIS A 36 8.43 51.74 6.27
CA HIS A 36 7.40 52.63 6.80
C HIS A 36 6.87 52.17 8.17
N LEU A 37 6.57 53.19 8.97
CA LEU A 37 6.24 53.22 10.40
C LEU A 37 4.97 52.45 10.77
N GLN A 38 5.00 51.87 11.96
CA GLN A 38 3.85 51.41 12.74
C GLN A 38 3.00 52.60 13.24
N ILE A 39 1.68 52.45 13.18
CA ILE A 39 0.73 53.19 14.01
C ILE A 39 -0.16 52.15 14.72
N ARG A 40 -0.18 52.23 16.06
CA ARG A 40 -1.01 51.42 16.97
C ARG A 40 -2.45 51.92 16.95
N ALA A 41 -3.41 51.00 16.85
CA ALA A 41 -4.76 51.18 17.36
C ALA A 41 -5.16 49.92 18.14
N SER A 42 -5.39 50.10 19.44
CA SER A 42 -5.81 49.06 20.38
C SER A 42 -7.29 48.75 20.19
N ILE A 43 -7.62 47.49 19.94
CA ILE A 43 -8.95 46.93 20.22
C ILE A 43 -8.72 45.62 20.97
N THR A 44 -9.07 45.64 22.26
CA THR A 44 -9.14 44.50 23.17
C THR A 44 -10.24 43.54 22.71
N ALA A 45 -9.85 42.36 22.23
CA ALA A 45 -10.71 41.19 22.10
C ALA A 45 -10.09 40.04 22.91
N THR A 46 -10.91 39.44 23.75
CA THR A 46 -10.57 38.48 24.81
C THR A 46 -9.85 37.26 24.24
N ARG A 47 -8.62 37.02 24.72
CA ARG A 47 -7.73 35.93 24.31
C ARG A 47 -8.29 34.59 24.80
N LEU A 48 -8.93 33.82 23.92
CA LEU A 48 -9.08 32.38 24.10
C LEU A 48 -7.67 31.79 24.22
N LYS A 49 -7.44 30.94 25.22
CA LYS A 49 -6.15 30.29 25.43
C LYS A 49 -5.80 29.50 24.19
N ASN A 50 -4.69 29.87 23.54
CA ASN A 50 -4.03 29.05 22.55
C ASN A 50 -3.75 27.69 23.19
N VAL A 51 -4.35 26.64 22.65
CA VAL A 51 -3.86 25.27 22.83
C VAL A 51 -2.54 25.25 22.10
N GLU A 52 -1.45 25.05 22.84
CA GLU A 52 -0.13 24.80 22.26
C GLU A 52 -0.28 23.61 21.30
N SER A 53 0.07 23.83 20.03
CA SER A 53 0.30 22.77 19.07
C SER A 53 1.32 21.82 19.69
N LEU A 54 0.90 20.60 20.00
CA LEU A 54 1.80 19.52 20.35
C LEU A 54 2.72 19.32 19.13
N ASP A 55 3.94 19.83 19.24
CA ASP A 55 5.06 19.37 18.41
C ASP A 55 5.26 17.88 18.72
N ILE A 56 4.58 17.04 17.96
CA ILE A 56 4.86 15.60 17.92
C ILE A 56 6.13 15.46 17.07
N SER A 57 7.28 15.75 17.67
CA SER A 57 8.51 15.12 17.19
C SER A 57 8.39 13.64 17.56
N PRO A 58 8.35 12.71 16.60
CA PRO A 58 8.31 11.29 16.94
C PRO A 58 9.57 10.97 17.74
N THR A 59 9.39 10.46 18.96
CA THR A 59 10.44 9.70 19.64
C THR A 59 11.00 8.68 18.63
N PRO A 60 12.32 8.62 18.42
CA PRO A 60 12.88 7.70 17.42
C PRO A 60 12.43 6.29 17.78
N CYS A 61 11.61 5.69 16.92
CA CYS A 61 11.21 4.31 17.07
C CYS A 61 12.50 3.49 17.04
N GLU A 62 12.84 2.80 18.13
CA GLU A 62 14.06 1.99 18.23
C GLU A 62 13.95 0.81 17.25
N MET A 63 14.40 1.01 16.01
CA MET A 63 14.45 -0.04 15.00
C MET A 63 15.42 -1.14 15.43
N GLN A 64 14.98 -2.39 15.33
CA GLN A 64 15.80 -3.54 15.70
C GLN A 64 16.36 -4.23 14.45
N PRO A 65 17.67 -4.47 14.36
CA PRO A 65 18.23 -5.19 13.21
C PRO A 65 17.76 -6.65 13.20
N ALA A 66 17.54 -7.20 11.99
CA ALA A 66 17.19 -8.60 11.82
C ALA A 66 18.26 -9.55 12.40
N ASP A 67 17.83 -10.74 12.84
CA ASP A 67 18.71 -11.78 13.38
C ASP A 67 19.86 -12.10 12.39
N PRO A 68 21.12 -12.21 12.84
CA PRO A 68 22.24 -12.62 11.98
C PRO A 68 21.98 -13.90 11.16
N ASP A 69 21.17 -14.82 11.68
CA ASP A 69 20.78 -16.05 11.01
C ASP A 69 19.96 -15.77 9.74
N PHE A 70 19.15 -14.71 9.71
CA PHE A 70 18.41 -14.23 8.54
C PHE A 70 19.35 -13.99 7.35
N TYR A 71 20.43 -13.24 7.58
CA TYR A 71 21.46 -12.98 6.57
C TYR A 71 22.21 -14.25 6.18
N ARG A 72 22.52 -15.10 7.16
CA ARG A 72 23.32 -16.32 6.97
C ARG A 72 22.61 -17.33 6.06
N ILE A 73 21.30 -17.52 6.20
CA ILE A 73 20.55 -18.50 5.41
C ILE A 73 20.43 -18.10 3.94
N GLY A 74 20.35 -16.79 3.66
CA GLY A 74 20.31 -16.23 2.30
C GLY A 74 21.68 -16.21 1.63
N TYR A 75 22.72 -15.76 2.36
CA TYR A 75 24.08 -15.70 1.81
C TYR A 75 24.59 -17.06 1.34
N LYS A 76 24.32 -18.13 2.12
CA LYS A 76 24.64 -19.52 1.77
C LYS A 76 23.97 -20.02 0.48
N ARG A 77 22.97 -19.30 -0.01
CA ARG A 77 22.15 -19.64 -1.18
C ARG A 77 22.18 -18.56 -2.25
N ASP A 78 23.26 -17.79 -2.26
CA ASP A 78 23.55 -16.75 -3.26
C ASP A 78 22.59 -15.57 -3.30
N VAL A 79 21.84 -15.32 -2.23
CA VAL A 79 21.20 -14.01 -2.03
C VAL A 79 22.28 -12.97 -1.79
N ARG A 80 22.15 -11.82 -2.44
CA ARG A 80 23.03 -10.66 -2.25
C ARG A 80 22.20 -9.44 -1.94
N ALA A 81 22.64 -8.66 -0.97
CA ALA A 81 22.07 -7.37 -0.59
C ALA A 81 23.20 -6.34 -0.55
N TYR A 82 23.01 -5.20 -1.21
CA TYR A 82 24.05 -4.20 -1.44
C TYR A 82 23.66 -2.87 -0.81
N GLY A 83 24.35 -2.49 0.27
CA GLY A 83 24.14 -1.20 0.91
C GLY A 83 22.77 -1.04 1.59
N VAL A 84 22.10 -2.15 1.89
CA VAL A 84 20.85 -2.19 2.64
C VAL A 84 20.96 -3.07 3.88
N GLU A 85 20.06 -2.86 4.83
CA GLU A 85 19.89 -3.69 6.03
C GLU A 85 18.41 -3.92 6.30
N PHE A 86 18.11 -5.05 6.92
CA PHE A 86 16.76 -5.43 7.32
C PHE A 86 16.57 -5.04 8.79
N MET A 87 15.50 -4.30 9.07
CA MET A 87 15.17 -3.85 10.41
C MET A 87 13.68 -4.05 10.68
N GLU A 88 13.34 -4.36 11.91
CA GLU A 88 11.98 -4.35 12.42
C GLU A 88 11.65 -2.95 12.94
N GLY A 89 10.63 -2.33 12.33
CA GLY A 89 10.13 -1.00 12.63
C GLY A 89 8.64 -1.00 12.99
N PRO A 90 7.99 0.16 13.03
CA PRO A 90 6.58 0.29 13.44
C PRO A 90 5.61 -0.44 12.50
N ASP A 91 5.95 -0.56 11.21
CA ASP A 91 5.17 -1.29 10.20
C ASP A 91 5.63 -2.75 10.03
N GLY A 92 6.42 -3.26 10.97
CA GLY A 92 7.03 -4.59 10.93
C GLY A 92 8.40 -4.59 10.26
N PHE A 93 8.80 -5.74 9.71
CA PHE A 93 10.07 -5.86 9.00
C PHE A 93 10.08 -5.00 7.72
N GLY A 94 11.14 -4.20 7.58
CA GLY A 94 11.41 -3.36 6.42
C GLY A 94 12.86 -3.52 5.94
N VAL A 95 13.13 -2.96 4.77
CA VAL A 95 14.48 -2.86 4.18
C VAL A 95 14.89 -1.41 4.17
N TYR A 96 16.10 -1.09 4.64
CA TYR A 96 16.53 0.29 4.80
C TYR A 96 17.93 0.52 4.24
N ALA A 97 18.23 1.75 3.87
CA ALA A 97 19.53 2.17 3.37
C ALA A 97 20.58 2.16 4.50
N LYS A 98 21.63 1.34 4.35
CA LYS A 98 22.73 1.28 5.32
C LYS A 98 23.69 2.48 5.21
N LYS A 99 23.64 3.19 4.09
CA LYS A 99 24.47 4.35 3.77
C LYS A 99 23.77 5.23 2.74
N ASP A 100 24.22 6.46 2.60
CA ASP A 100 23.78 7.36 1.55
C ASP A 100 24.06 6.75 0.16
N ILE A 101 23.09 6.89 -0.74
CA ILE A 101 23.13 6.40 -2.11
C ILE A 101 22.91 7.59 -3.03
N GLU A 102 24.01 8.02 -3.66
CA GLU A 102 24.00 9.12 -4.62
C GLU A 102 23.07 8.84 -5.82
N PRO A 103 22.32 9.86 -6.27
CA PRO A 103 21.48 9.79 -7.47
C PRO A 103 22.29 9.37 -8.70
N LEU A 104 21.85 8.29 -9.34
CA LEU A 104 22.42 7.84 -10.61
C LEU A 104 21.41 7.99 -11.75
N ARG A 105 21.91 8.30 -12.94
CA ARG A 105 21.10 8.31 -14.18
C ARG A 105 20.52 6.95 -14.56
N ARG A 106 20.99 5.87 -13.94
CA ARG A 106 20.54 4.50 -14.18
C ARG A 106 20.12 3.88 -12.87
N ALA A 107 19.12 3.01 -12.95
CA ALA A 107 18.71 2.19 -11.82
C ALA A 107 19.89 1.40 -11.25
N ARG A 108 19.91 1.24 -9.92
CA ARG A 108 20.98 0.54 -9.19
C ARG A 108 20.41 -0.69 -8.50
N VAL A 109 21.03 -1.84 -8.73
CA VAL A 109 20.68 -3.10 -8.04
C VAL A 109 21.07 -3.00 -6.56
N ILE A 110 20.12 -3.29 -5.67
CA ILE A 110 20.33 -3.39 -4.23
C ILE A 110 20.11 -4.79 -3.68
N MET A 111 19.43 -5.67 -4.42
CA MET A 111 19.21 -7.04 -4.01
C MET A 111 19.15 -7.98 -5.20
N GLU A 112 19.68 -9.19 -5.04
CA GLU A 112 19.64 -10.26 -6.03
C GLU A 112 19.19 -11.56 -5.35
N ILE A 113 18.13 -12.18 -5.90
CA ILE A 113 17.50 -13.37 -5.34
C ILE A 113 17.40 -14.45 -6.43
N PRO A 114 18.14 -15.56 -6.32
CA PRO A 114 18.10 -16.66 -7.27
C PRO A 114 16.75 -17.38 -7.33
N ILE A 115 16.29 -17.78 -8.53
CA ILE A 115 14.99 -18.44 -8.73
C ILE A 115 14.76 -19.69 -7.88
N ASN A 116 15.82 -20.42 -7.52
CA ASN A 116 15.70 -21.63 -6.71
C ASN A 116 15.25 -21.36 -5.27
N LEU A 117 15.16 -20.10 -4.85
CA LEU A 117 14.62 -19.70 -3.55
C LEU A 117 13.18 -19.19 -3.62
N LEU A 118 12.72 -18.80 -4.80
CA LEU A 118 11.34 -18.33 -4.99
C LEU A 118 10.38 -19.53 -4.91
N LEU A 119 9.12 -19.26 -4.57
CA LEU A 119 8.02 -20.19 -4.87
C LEU A 119 7.21 -19.57 -5.98
N THR A 120 7.35 -20.09 -7.19
CA THR A 120 6.68 -19.53 -8.36
C THR A 120 5.61 -20.48 -8.88
N ILE A 121 4.50 -19.99 -9.41
CA ILE A 121 3.52 -20.78 -10.15
C ILE A 121 2.95 -20.01 -11.35
N SER A 122 2.81 -20.69 -12.48
CA SER A 122 2.22 -20.11 -13.70
C SER A 122 0.76 -19.70 -13.46
N GLN A 123 0.37 -18.58 -14.06
CA GLN A 123 -1.03 -18.12 -14.02
C GLN A 123 -1.95 -18.93 -14.96
N LYS A 124 -1.37 -19.71 -15.90
CA LYS A 124 -2.12 -20.51 -16.89
C LYS A 124 -1.74 -21.98 -16.81
N LYS A 125 -2.71 -22.83 -17.17
CA LYS A 125 -2.54 -24.28 -17.29
C LYS A 125 -1.62 -24.64 -18.49
N PRO A 126 -0.85 -25.74 -18.43
CA PRO A 126 -0.64 -26.58 -17.24
C PRO A 126 0.11 -25.82 -16.14
N TRP A 127 -0.19 -26.11 -14.88
CA TRP A 127 0.49 -25.47 -13.75
C TRP A 127 1.97 -25.81 -13.79
N MET A 128 2.81 -24.79 -13.93
CA MET A 128 4.26 -24.91 -13.90
C MET A 128 4.80 -24.10 -12.73
N PHE A 129 5.53 -24.75 -11.85
CA PHE A 129 6.17 -24.10 -10.71
C PHE A 129 7.68 -24.31 -10.72
N PHE A 130 8.38 -23.33 -10.15
CA PHE A 130 9.82 -23.33 -9.99
C PHE A 130 10.17 -22.89 -8.55
N PRO A 131 11.14 -23.55 -7.90
CA PRO A 131 11.76 -24.81 -8.33
C PRO A 131 10.73 -25.95 -8.43
N ASP A 132 11.04 -26.99 -9.21
CA ASP A 132 10.21 -28.20 -9.27
C ASP A 132 10.66 -29.14 -8.15
N PHE A 133 10.20 -28.85 -6.93
CA PHE A 133 10.61 -29.57 -5.71
C PHE A 133 9.54 -30.53 -5.20
N ILE A 134 8.40 -30.63 -5.88
CA ILE A 134 7.33 -31.58 -5.54
C ILE A 134 7.63 -32.92 -6.24
N PRO A 135 7.82 -34.02 -5.51
CA PRO A 135 8.02 -35.33 -6.12
C PRO A 135 6.84 -35.75 -7.00
N ILE A 136 7.15 -36.39 -8.12
CA ILE A 136 6.13 -36.96 -9.02
C ILE A 136 5.21 -37.90 -8.22
N GLY A 137 3.90 -37.71 -8.37
CA GLY A 137 2.87 -38.49 -7.66
C GLY A 137 2.60 -38.05 -6.22
N HIS A 138 3.15 -36.91 -5.76
CA HIS A 138 2.75 -36.34 -4.48
C HIS A 138 1.30 -35.83 -4.57
N PRO A 139 0.41 -36.19 -3.62
CA PRO A 139 -1.02 -35.83 -3.67
C PRO A 139 -1.31 -34.33 -3.65
N ILE A 140 -0.34 -33.49 -3.24
CA ILE A 140 -0.50 -32.02 -3.23
C ILE A 140 -0.68 -31.48 -4.66
N PHE A 141 -0.12 -32.19 -5.65
CA PHE A 141 -0.24 -31.82 -7.04
C PHE A 141 -1.70 -31.93 -7.51
N ASP A 142 -2.45 -32.92 -7.04
CA ASP A 142 -3.88 -33.06 -7.35
C ASP A 142 -4.71 -31.93 -6.75
N ILE A 143 -4.36 -31.48 -5.53
CA ILE A 143 -4.98 -30.33 -4.88
C ILE A 143 -4.73 -29.06 -5.71
N ILE A 144 -3.47 -28.79 -6.08
CA ILE A 144 -3.08 -27.64 -6.92
C ILE A 144 -3.81 -27.70 -8.28
N ASN A 145 -3.89 -28.87 -8.91
CA ASN A 145 -4.59 -29.06 -10.19
C ASN A 145 -6.09 -28.84 -10.11
N SER A 146 -6.69 -29.10 -8.94
CA SER A 146 -8.12 -28.91 -8.71
C SER A 146 -8.53 -27.44 -8.56
N THR A 147 -7.56 -26.53 -8.41
CA THR A 147 -7.84 -25.12 -8.18
C THR A 147 -8.39 -24.40 -9.42
N ASP A 148 -9.22 -23.39 -9.18
CA ASP A 148 -9.75 -22.51 -10.20
C ASP A 148 -8.67 -21.55 -10.71
N PRO A 149 -8.43 -21.48 -12.04
CA PRO A 149 -7.36 -20.66 -12.59
C PRO A 149 -7.50 -19.17 -12.30
N GLU A 150 -8.72 -18.64 -12.22
CA GLU A 150 -9.00 -17.21 -12.13
C GLU A 150 -9.11 -16.73 -10.68
N THR A 151 -9.61 -17.57 -9.76
CA THR A 151 -9.95 -17.11 -8.40
C THR A 151 -9.08 -17.69 -7.28
N GLU A 152 -8.35 -18.78 -7.53
CA GLU A 152 -7.65 -19.53 -6.46
C GLU A 152 -6.12 -19.50 -6.59
N GLU A 153 -5.57 -18.38 -7.09
CA GLU A 153 -4.11 -18.21 -7.19
C GLU A 153 -3.39 -18.29 -5.85
N ASP A 154 -3.95 -17.66 -4.83
CA ASP A 154 -3.39 -17.67 -3.48
C ASP A 154 -3.40 -19.07 -2.87
N PHE A 155 -4.41 -19.90 -3.19
CA PHE A 155 -4.51 -21.26 -2.67
C PHE A 155 -3.42 -22.15 -3.23
N ARG A 156 -3.08 -21.97 -4.51
CA ARG A 156 -1.95 -22.66 -5.15
C ARG A 156 -0.62 -22.29 -4.49
N LEU A 157 -0.36 -21.00 -4.29
CA LEU A 157 0.86 -20.53 -3.62
C LEU A 157 0.90 -20.99 -2.15
N ALA A 158 -0.22 -20.95 -1.44
CA ALA A 158 -0.32 -21.46 -0.06
C ALA A 158 0.03 -22.95 0.02
N CYS A 159 -0.45 -23.77 -0.92
CA CYS A 159 -0.08 -25.18 -1.00
C CYS A 159 1.43 -25.38 -1.21
N LEU A 160 2.04 -24.60 -2.11
CA LEU A 160 3.49 -24.63 -2.35
C LEU A 160 4.28 -24.19 -1.12
N LEU A 161 3.83 -23.14 -0.42
CA LEU A 161 4.44 -22.64 0.80
C LEU A 161 4.41 -23.70 1.91
N LEU A 162 3.23 -24.24 2.21
CA LEU A 162 3.07 -25.28 3.23
C LEU A 162 3.94 -26.50 2.93
N TYR A 163 3.98 -26.93 1.67
CA TYR A 163 4.85 -28.03 1.25
C TYR A 163 6.34 -27.67 1.38
N GLY A 164 6.74 -26.46 0.97
CA GLY A 164 8.12 -25.97 1.10
C GLY A 164 8.61 -25.93 2.54
N MET A 165 7.75 -25.57 3.49
CA MET A 165 8.08 -25.56 4.93
C MET A 165 8.17 -26.96 5.54
N ASP A 166 7.43 -27.94 5.01
CA ASP A 166 7.40 -29.32 5.50
C ASP A 166 8.56 -30.19 4.95
N VAL A 167 9.20 -29.77 3.86
CA VAL A 167 10.38 -30.44 3.31
C VAL A 167 11.62 -30.11 4.13
N SER A 168 12.22 -31.14 4.75
CA SER A 168 13.46 -31.01 5.51
C SER A 168 14.59 -30.41 4.67
N SER A 169 15.35 -29.46 5.23
CA SER A 169 16.47 -28.75 4.58
C SER A 169 16.10 -27.83 3.41
N ASN A 170 14.80 -27.69 3.10
CA ASN A 170 14.33 -26.67 2.17
C ASN A 170 14.65 -25.27 2.73
N PHE A 171 14.89 -24.31 1.84
CA PHE A 171 15.06 -22.92 2.24
C PHE A 171 13.85 -22.38 3.01
N TRP A 172 12.63 -22.70 2.56
CA TRP A 172 11.39 -22.21 3.15
C TRP A 172 11.11 -22.76 4.55
N GLN A 173 11.69 -23.90 4.90
CA GLN A 173 11.67 -24.39 6.28
C GLN A 173 12.37 -23.41 7.23
N LEU A 174 13.47 -22.78 6.79
CA LEU A 174 14.23 -21.82 7.59
C LEU A 174 13.67 -20.39 7.44
N TYR A 175 13.27 -20.02 6.23
CA TYR A 175 12.71 -18.69 5.98
C TYR A 175 11.36 -18.49 6.68
N GLY A 176 10.60 -19.57 6.87
CA GLY A 176 9.31 -19.54 7.56
C GLY A 176 9.37 -19.05 9.00
N ASP A 177 10.52 -19.14 9.68
CA ASP A 177 10.73 -18.60 11.04
C ASP A 177 10.71 -17.05 11.06
N PHE A 178 10.89 -16.41 9.90
CA PHE A 178 10.87 -14.95 9.73
C PHE A 178 9.55 -14.43 9.14
N LEU A 179 8.62 -15.33 8.83
CA LEU A 179 7.25 -14.94 8.49
C LEU A 179 6.45 -14.69 9.78
N PRO A 180 5.40 -13.86 9.75
CA PRO A 180 4.50 -13.70 10.89
C PRO A 180 4.03 -15.07 11.40
N ALA A 181 4.36 -15.42 12.65
CA ALA A 181 4.38 -16.80 13.11
C ALA A 181 2.97 -17.38 13.37
N SER A 182 2.00 -16.52 13.67
CA SER A 182 0.69 -16.92 14.16
C SER A 182 -0.43 -15.97 13.68
N SER A 183 -1.68 -16.41 13.83
CA SER A 183 -2.87 -15.65 13.42
C SER A 183 -3.02 -14.32 14.15
N ASP A 184 -2.64 -14.26 15.43
CA ASP A 184 -2.64 -13.06 16.27
C ASP A 184 -1.57 -12.03 15.87
N GLN A 185 -0.51 -12.45 15.18
CA GLN A 185 0.55 -11.58 14.66
C GLN A 185 0.30 -11.11 13.22
N CYS A 186 -0.68 -11.70 12.53
CA CYS A 186 -0.98 -11.36 11.15
C CYS A 186 -2.05 -10.28 11.08
N THR A 187 -1.85 -9.29 10.21
CA THR A 187 -2.83 -8.23 9.96
C THR A 187 -3.90 -8.62 8.94
N SER A 188 -3.76 -9.79 8.30
CA SER A 188 -4.69 -10.24 7.27
C SER A 188 -6.10 -10.46 7.83
N LEU A 189 -7.10 -9.83 7.20
CA LEU A 189 -8.51 -10.01 7.55
C LEU A 189 -9.04 -11.43 7.32
N LEU A 190 -8.35 -12.30 6.58
CA LEU A 190 -8.69 -13.73 6.50
C LEU A 190 -8.61 -14.47 7.84
N LEU A 191 -7.86 -13.94 8.80
CA LEU A 191 -7.71 -14.52 10.14
C LEU A 191 -8.49 -13.73 11.21
N ALA A 192 -9.17 -12.65 10.81
CA ALA A 192 -9.94 -11.81 11.71
C ALA A 192 -11.19 -12.55 12.21
N SER A 193 -11.52 -12.35 13.49
CA SER A 193 -12.80 -12.79 14.04
C SER A 193 -13.96 -11.95 13.48
N LYS A 194 -15.20 -12.39 13.71
CA LYS A 194 -16.38 -11.62 13.30
C LYS A 194 -16.47 -10.28 14.02
N GLU A 195 -16.04 -10.24 15.27
CA GLU A 195 -15.96 -9.03 16.09
C GLU A 195 -14.94 -8.06 15.49
N ASP A 196 -13.76 -8.55 15.10
CA ASP A 196 -12.73 -7.73 14.45
C ASP A 196 -13.19 -7.18 13.10
N LEU A 197 -13.88 -7.99 12.28
CA LEU A 197 -14.47 -7.53 11.01
C LEU A 197 -15.56 -6.47 11.23
N ALA A 198 -16.31 -6.53 12.33
CA ALA A 198 -17.31 -5.53 12.64
C ALA A 198 -16.69 -4.15 12.93
N GLU A 199 -15.45 -4.10 13.44
CA GLU A 199 -14.74 -2.83 13.72
C GLU A 199 -14.39 -2.04 12.46
N LEU A 200 -14.40 -2.68 11.27
CA LEU A 200 -14.13 -2.01 9.98
C LEU A 200 -15.13 -0.88 9.67
N HIS A 201 -16.36 -0.98 10.19
CA HIS A 201 -17.49 -0.12 9.81
C HIS A 201 -17.70 -0.01 8.29
N ASP A 202 -17.37 -1.08 7.57
CA ASP A 202 -17.53 -1.23 6.13
C ASP A 202 -18.19 -2.59 5.87
N PRO A 203 -19.53 -2.64 5.79
CA PRO A 203 -20.25 -3.91 5.66
C PRO A 203 -19.93 -4.63 4.34
N ASP A 204 -19.59 -3.89 3.29
CA ASP A 204 -19.24 -4.47 2.00
C ASP A 204 -17.89 -5.21 2.10
N LEU A 205 -16.88 -4.58 2.71
CA LEU A 205 -15.57 -5.21 2.94
C LEU A 205 -15.69 -6.39 3.91
N ALA A 206 -16.39 -6.21 5.04
CA ALA A 206 -16.60 -7.29 6.01
C ALA A 206 -17.27 -8.51 5.37
N SER A 207 -18.35 -8.31 4.59
CA SER A 207 -19.04 -9.41 3.91
C SER A 207 -18.17 -10.12 2.86
N ARG A 208 -17.34 -9.37 2.12
CA ARG A 208 -16.37 -9.98 1.19
C ARG A 208 -15.35 -10.84 1.93
N MET A 209 -14.83 -10.36 3.06
CA MET A 209 -13.88 -11.12 3.87
C MET A 209 -14.49 -12.39 4.45
N GLU A 210 -15.70 -12.32 5.01
CA GLU A 210 -16.42 -13.50 5.51
C GLU A 210 -16.64 -14.55 4.41
N LYS A 211 -16.98 -14.11 3.20
CA LYS A 211 -17.14 -14.99 2.05
C LYS A 211 -15.81 -15.68 1.70
N GLN A 212 -14.71 -14.94 1.63
CA GLN A 212 -13.41 -15.51 1.30
C GLN A 212 -12.89 -16.46 2.38
N GLN A 213 -13.11 -16.14 3.67
CA GLN A 213 -12.83 -17.04 4.79
C GLN A 213 -13.58 -18.37 4.61
N LYS A 214 -14.88 -18.29 4.32
CA LYS A 214 -15.72 -19.46 4.09
C LYS A 214 -15.22 -20.31 2.92
N GLU A 215 -14.92 -19.70 1.78
CA GLU A 215 -14.40 -20.40 0.59
C GLU A 215 -13.08 -21.11 0.88
N ALA A 216 -12.16 -20.46 1.60
CA ALA A 216 -10.89 -21.07 2.00
C ALA A 216 -11.07 -22.22 3.01
N ILE A 217 -12.02 -22.12 3.93
CA ILE A 217 -12.37 -23.20 4.87
C ILE A 217 -12.97 -24.39 4.10
N GLU A 218 -13.93 -24.15 3.21
CA GLU A 218 -14.54 -25.20 2.38
C GLU A 218 -13.49 -25.90 1.49
N PHE A 219 -12.54 -25.14 0.94
CA PHE A 219 -11.41 -25.68 0.21
C PHE A 219 -10.53 -26.58 1.11
N TRP A 220 -10.21 -26.12 2.32
CA TRP A 220 -9.46 -26.92 3.29
C TRP A 220 -10.20 -28.21 3.67
N GLU A 221 -11.49 -28.14 4.01
CA GLU A 221 -12.31 -29.31 4.38
C GLU A 221 -12.37 -30.36 3.27
N LYS A 222 -12.47 -29.92 2.01
CA LYS A 222 -12.48 -30.78 0.83
C LYS A 222 -11.17 -31.55 0.65
N HIS A 223 -10.03 -30.97 0.99
CA HIS A 223 -8.71 -31.50 0.65
C HIS A 223 -7.92 -32.06 1.85
N TRP A 224 -8.22 -31.62 3.08
CA TRP A 224 -7.60 -32.05 4.35
C TRP A 224 -8.53 -32.89 5.23
N TYR A 225 -9.46 -33.63 4.61
CA TYR A 225 -10.39 -34.52 5.31
C TYR A 225 -9.68 -35.62 6.13
N PRO A 226 -10.32 -36.22 7.16
CA PRO A 226 -9.67 -37.14 8.10
C PRO A 226 -8.97 -38.36 7.48
N ALA A 227 -9.44 -38.83 6.32
CA ALA A 227 -8.88 -39.96 5.59
C ALA A 227 -7.90 -39.55 4.46
N ALA A 228 -7.54 -38.26 4.37
CA ALA A 228 -6.52 -37.79 3.43
C ALA A 228 -5.15 -38.42 3.77
N PRO A 229 -4.26 -38.63 2.78
CA PRO A 229 -2.93 -39.16 3.03
C PRO A 229 -2.17 -38.35 4.08
N LEU A 230 -1.40 -39.02 4.95
CA LEU A 230 -0.66 -38.37 6.04
C LEU A 230 0.25 -37.23 5.56
N LYS A 231 0.80 -37.38 4.34
CA LYS A 231 1.64 -36.36 3.68
C LYS A 231 0.90 -35.06 3.38
N ILE A 232 -0.41 -35.09 3.21
CA ILE A 232 -1.27 -33.90 3.07
C ILE A 232 -1.66 -33.39 4.45
N ARG A 233 -2.20 -34.28 5.29
CA ARG A 233 -2.78 -33.91 6.59
C ARG A 233 -1.79 -33.15 7.49
N ARG A 234 -0.48 -33.44 7.39
CA ARG A 234 0.55 -32.75 8.17
C ARG A 234 0.83 -31.31 7.72
N LEU A 235 0.50 -30.96 6.47
CA LEU A 235 0.76 -29.63 5.90
C LEU A 235 -0.12 -28.55 6.56
N ALA A 236 -1.39 -28.86 6.82
CA ALA A 236 -2.34 -27.99 7.51
C ALA A 236 -3.25 -28.85 8.40
N ARG A 237 -2.93 -28.92 9.70
CA ARG A 237 -3.64 -29.79 10.66
C ARG A 237 -5.05 -29.27 10.98
N ASP A 238 -5.24 -27.97 10.83
CA ASP A 238 -6.46 -27.20 11.03
C ASP A 238 -6.60 -26.17 9.90
N HIS A 239 -7.81 -25.60 9.77
CA HIS A 239 -8.08 -24.59 8.76
C HIS A 239 -7.32 -23.29 9.02
N GLU A 240 -6.99 -22.95 10.27
CA GLU A 240 -6.24 -21.74 10.61
C GLU A 240 -4.85 -21.74 9.99
N ARG A 241 -4.16 -22.90 9.99
CA ARG A 241 -2.87 -23.05 9.32
C ARG A 241 -2.96 -22.83 7.81
N PHE A 242 -4.04 -23.28 7.18
CA PHE A 242 -4.26 -23.05 5.76
C PHE A 242 -4.60 -21.58 5.47
N LEU A 243 -5.51 -20.99 6.25
CA LEU A 243 -5.84 -19.57 6.16
C LEU A 243 -4.59 -18.70 6.34
N TRP A 244 -3.73 -19.02 7.31
CA TRP A 244 -2.44 -18.36 7.50
C TRP A 244 -1.57 -18.44 6.24
N ALA A 245 -1.45 -19.62 5.63
CA ALA A 245 -0.65 -19.77 4.41
C ALA A 245 -1.25 -18.97 3.23
N VAL A 246 -2.58 -18.90 3.13
CA VAL A 246 -3.27 -18.05 2.14
C VAL A 246 -3.03 -16.58 2.43
N SER A 247 -3.06 -16.15 3.70
CA SER A 247 -2.72 -14.78 4.12
C SER A 247 -1.30 -14.39 3.72
N ILE A 248 -0.32 -15.28 3.94
CA ILE A 248 1.07 -15.07 3.50
C ILE A 248 1.13 -15.01 1.97
N ALA A 249 0.52 -15.96 1.27
CA ALA A 249 0.49 -15.98 -0.19
C ALA A 249 -0.07 -14.68 -0.77
N ARG A 250 -1.18 -14.19 -0.21
CA ARG A 250 -1.88 -13.01 -0.70
C ARG A 250 -1.14 -11.71 -0.43
N SER A 251 -0.57 -11.56 0.76
CA SER A 251 0.10 -10.32 1.19
C SER A 251 1.54 -10.19 0.67
N ARG A 252 2.18 -11.29 0.25
CA ARG A 252 3.60 -11.30 -0.15
C ARG A 252 3.84 -11.78 -1.58
N SER A 253 2.80 -12.17 -2.31
CA SER A 253 2.96 -12.56 -3.70
C SER A 253 3.15 -11.36 -4.62
N VAL A 254 4.01 -11.55 -5.62
CA VAL A 254 4.20 -10.65 -6.73
C VAL A 254 3.82 -11.38 -8.02
N SER A 255 3.11 -10.70 -8.91
CA SER A 255 2.88 -11.18 -10.27
C SER A 255 3.91 -10.57 -11.20
N MET A 256 4.66 -11.40 -11.93
CA MET A 256 5.64 -10.93 -12.89
C MET A 256 5.75 -11.88 -14.08
N LYS A 257 5.93 -11.32 -15.27
CA LYS A 257 6.28 -12.08 -16.46
C LYS A 257 7.75 -12.48 -16.43
N ILE A 258 8.01 -13.77 -16.30
CA ILE A 258 9.37 -14.30 -16.26
C ILE A 258 9.69 -15.14 -17.49
N ARG A 259 10.98 -15.14 -17.84
CA ARG A 259 11.54 -16.00 -18.89
C ARG A 259 12.51 -17.01 -18.28
N ILE A 260 12.24 -18.29 -18.48
CA ILE A 260 13.08 -19.41 -18.05
C ILE A 260 13.47 -20.21 -19.30
N GLY A 261 14.68 -19.99 -19.80
CA GLY A 261 15.14 -20.57 -21.07
C GLY A 261 14.31 -20.06 -22.25
N ALA A 262 13.61 -20.97 -22.93
CA ALA A 262 12.70 -20.64 -24.03
C ALA A 262 11.27 -20.31 -23.56
N LEU A 263 10.92 -20.65 -22.32
CA LEU A 263 9.58 -20.44 -21.77
C LEU A 263 9.43 -19.01 -21.27
N VAL A 264 8.34 -18.34 -21.67
CA VAL A 264 7.92 -17.03 -21.14
C VAL A 264 6.52 -17.19 -20.60
N GLN A 265 6.31 -16.81 -19.34
CA GLN A 265 5.02 -16.98 -18.68
C GLN A 265 4.76 -15.90 -17.62
N ASP A 266 3.50 -15.55 -17.46
CA ASP A 266 3.02 -14.75 -16.33
C ASP A 266 2.94 -15.66 -15.10
N THR A 267 3.54 -15.21 -14.01
CA THR A 267 3.84 -16.06 -12.85
C THR A 267 3.56 -15.30 -11.57
N ASN A 268 2.90 -15.96 -10.62
CA ASN A 268 2.77 -15.48 -9.26
C ASN A 268 3.90 -16.09 -8.43
N MET A 269 4.57 -15.28 -7.62
CA MET A 269 5.74 -15.71 -6.87
C MET A 269 5.79 -15.16 -5.45
N LEU A 270 6.19 -16.01 -4.51
CA LEU A 270 6.71 -15.57 -3.23
C LEU A 270 8.22 -15.38 -3.37
N VAL A 271 8.69 -14.18 -3.04
CA VAL A 271 10.08 -13.79 -3.22
C VAL A 271 10.69 -13.44 -1.86
N PRO A 272 11.45 -14.35 -1.25
CA PRO A 272 12.05 -14.07 0.06
C PRO A 272 12.99 -12.87 -0.02
N TYR A 273 13.13 -12.14 1.08
CA TYR A 273 13.86 -10.88 1.24
C TYR A 273 13.23 -9.69 0.52
N ALA A 274 12.84 -9.85 -0.75
CA ALA A 274 12.14 -8.79 -1.47
C ALA A 274 10.73 -8.55 -0.92
N ASP A 275 10.10 -9.58 -0.36
CA ASP A 275 8.82 -9.51 0.35
C ASP A 275 8.89 -8.77 1.71
N MET A 276 10.07 -8.29 2.10
CA MET A 276 10.26 -7.41 3.26
C MET A 276 10.32 -5.92 2.89
N LEU A 277 10.28 -5.56 1.60
CA LEU A 277 10.16 -4.15 1.22
C LEU A 277 8.72 -3.70 1.40
N ASN A 278 8.49 -2.71 2.26
CA ASN A 278 7.15 -2.19 2.54
C ASN A 278 6.57 -1.37 1.38
N HIS A 279 5.28 -1.04 1.51
CA HIS A 279 4.56 -0.25 0.53
C HIS A 279 4.86 1.25 0.65
N SER A 280 4.98 1.93 -0.48
CA SER A 280 4.85 3.39 -0.57
C SER A 280 4.08 3.77 -1.84
N PHE A 281 3.30 4.85 -1.75
CA PHE A 281 2.67 5.51 -2.92
C PHE A 281 3.68 6.34 -3.74
N GLN A 282 4.87 6.56 -3.20
CA GLN A 282 6.04 7.13 -3.87
C GLN A 282 7.21 6.15 -3.68
N PRO A 283 7.17 4.99 -4.34
CA PRO A 283 8.19 3.96 -4.15
C PRO A 283 9.53 4.45 -4.70
N ASN A 284 10.61 4.10 -4.00
CA ASN A 284 11.97 4.34 -4.48
C ASN A 284 12.60 3.11 -5.15
N CYS A 285 11.94 1.95 -5.08
CA CYS A 285 12.41 0.71 -5.67
C CYS A 285 11.41 0.06 -6.63
N PHE A 286 11.91 -0.83 -7.49
CA PHE A 286 11.12 -1.69 -8.36
C PHE A 286 11.78 -3.05 -8.56
N LEU A 287 11.00 -4.03 -9.02
CA LEU A 287 11.45 -5.40 -9.27
C LEU A 287 11.78 -5.62 -10.75
N HIS A 288 12.84 -6.38 -11.04
CA HIS A 288 13.26 -6.71 -12.39
C HIS A 288 13.70 -8.17 -12.50
N TRP A 289 13.31 -8.83 -13.59
CA TRP A 289 13.71 -10.20 -13.88
C TRP A 289 14.93 -10.27 -14.81
N ARG A 290 16.08 -10.66 -14.26
CA ARG A 290 17.29 -10.94 -15.05
C ARG A 290 17.26 -12.37 -15.60
N PHE A 291 16.67 -12.54 -16.78
CA PHE A 291 16.40 -13.85 -17.38
C PHE A 291 17.64 -14.73 -17.67
N ARG A 292 18.80 -14.12 -17.96
CA ARG A 292 20.01 -14.89 -18.31
C ARG A 292 20.51 -15.73 -17.13
N ASP A 293 20.46 -15.13 -15.95
CA ASP A 293 20.98 -15.71 -14.72
C ASP A 293 19.87 -16.31 -13.85
N ARG A 294 18.60 -16.07 -14.23
CA ARG A 294 17.40 -16.48 -13.50
C ARG A 294 17.40 -15.95 -12.07
N VAL A 295 17.61 -14.63 -11.98
CA VAL A 295 17.69 -13.88 -10.73
C VAL A 295 16.62 -12.80 -10.76
N LEU A 296 15.88 -12.66 -9.67
CA LEU A 296 15.07 -11.47 -9.42
C LEU A 296 15.97 -10.40 -8.80
N GLU A 297 15.90 -9.20 -9.32
CA GLU A 297 16.63 -8.04 -8.84
C GLU A 297 15.65 -7.03 -8.23
N VAL A 298 16.06 -6.42 -7.11
CA VAL A 298 15.44 -5.20 -6.59
C VAL A 298 16.35 -4.04 -6.97
N LEU A 299 15.79 -3.02 -7.62
CA LEU A 299 16.54 -1.85 -8.07
C LEU A 299 15.95 -0.57 -7.53
N ILE A 300 16.81 0.40 -7.24
CA ILE A 300 16.41 1.79 -6.96
C ILE A 300 16.07 2.49 -8.27
N ASN A 301 15.02 3.32 -8.25
CA ASN A 301 14.63 4.20 -9.35
C ASN A 301 15.79 5.14 -9.76
N ALA A 302 15.86 5.47 -11.06
CA ALA A 302 16.91 6.37 -11.54
C ALA A 302 16.66 7.79 -11.05
N GLY A 303 17.70 8.48 -10.58
CA GLY A 303 17.62 9.86 -10.10
C GLY A 303 17.19 10.02 -8.64
N GLU A 304 16.87 8.94 -7.93
CA GLU A 304 16.53 8.98 -6.51
C GLU A 304 17.76 9.31 -5.64
N ASP A 305 17.59 10.22 -4.70
CA ASP A 305 18.53 10.49 -3.62
C ASP A 305 18.07 9.75 -2.37
N ILE A 306 18.84 8.76 -1.92
CA ILE A 306 18.48 7.96 -0.75
C ILE A 306 19.49 8.22 0.36
N LYS A 307 19.01 8.67 1.52
CA LYS A 307 19.83 8.87 2.71
C LYS A 307 19.92 7.60 3.52
N LYS A 308 21.02 7.47 4.27
CA LYS A 308 21.16 6.41 5.26
C LYS A 308 19.96 6.45 6.22
N GLY A 309 19.35 5.29 6.43
CA GLY A 309 18.17 5.14 7.29
C GLY A 309 16.85 5.28 6.56
N ASP A 310 16.84 5.71 5.29
CA ASP A 310 15.62 5.74 4.49
C ASP A 310 15.15 4.32 4.19
N GLU A 311 13.83 4.11 4.22
CA GLU A 311 13.22 2.83 3.88
C GLU A 311 13.15 2.62 2.37
N MET A 312 13.48 1.41 1.93
CA MET A 312 13.36 0.94 0.55
C MET A 312 11.97 0.34 0.36
N THR A 313 11.19 0.93 -0.55
CA THR A 313 9.76 0.64 -0.67
C THR A 313 9.35 0.31 -2.10
N LEU A 314 8.29 -0.49 -2.23
CA LEU A 314 7.66 -0.87 -3.49
C LEU A 314 6.23 -0.29 -3.56
N ASN A 315 5.68 -0.19 -4.76
CA ASN A 315 4.24 0.00 -4.92
C ASN A 315 3.60 -1.39 -5.11
N TYR A 316 2.81 -1.82 -4.13
CA TYR A 316 2.24 -3.18 -4.08
C TYR A 316 1.11 -3.37 -5.08
N LEU A 317 0.18 -2.41 -5.11
CA LEU A 317 -0.99 -2.44 -5.97
C LEU A 317 -1.26 -1.03 -6.45
N ASP A 318 -0.78 -0.74 -7.65
CA ASP A 318 -0.89 0.60 -8.23
C ASP A 318 -2.35 1.00 -8.39
N GLY A 319 -2.69 2.22 -7.97
CA GLY A 319 -4.08 2.71 -8.00
C GLY A 319 -5.00 2.14 -6.92
N ALA A 320 -4.52 1.40 -5.93
CA ALA A 320 -5.38 0.73 -4.96
C ALA A 320 -5.97 1.65 -3.88
N MET A 321 -7.28 1.56 -3.70
CA MET A 321 -8.00 2.14 -2.56
C MET A 321 -7.67 1.40 -1.25
N ASN A 322 -7.94 2.05 -0.11
CA ASN A 322 -7.66 1.46 1.20
C ASN A 322 -8.44 0.16 1.46
N ASN A 323 -9.66 0.01 0.92
CA ASN A 323 -10.41 -1.24 1.04
C ASN A 323 -9.71 -2.42 0.34
N MET A 324 -9.06 -2.19 -0.80
CA MET A 324 -8.31 -3.19 -1.56
C MET A 324 -7.00 -3.54 -0.85
N LEU A 325 -6.31 -2.53 -0.31
CA LEU A 325 -5.10 -2.74 0.50
C LEU A 325 -5.40 -3.52 1.78
N MET A 326 -6.51 -3.23 2.46
CA MET A 326 -6.97 -3.99 3.61
C MET A 326 -7.32 -5.44 3.24
N GLU A 327 -8.06 -5.64 2.14
CA GLU A 327 -8.49 -6.95 1.66
C GLU A 327 -7.31 -7.87 1.29
N ARG A 328 -6.24 -7.30 0.68
CA ARG A 328 -5.10 -8.08 0.18
C ARG A 328 -3.92 -8.13 1.15
N TYR A 329 -3.58 -7.01 1.78
CA TYR A 329 -2.34 -6.84 2.56
C TYR A 329 -2.58 -6.60 4.06
N GLY A 330 -3.82 -6.32 4.47
CA GLY A 330 -4.14 -6.06 5.88
C GLY A 330 -3.59 -4.73 6.39
N PHE A 331 -3.53 -3.69 5.56
CA PHE A 331 -3.20 -2.34 6.02
C PHE A 331 -3.99 -1.28 5.24
N SER A 332 -4.00 -0.06 5.78
CA SER A 332 -4.54 1.13 5.12
C SER A 332 -3.66 2.33 5.47
N SER A 333 -3.77 3.41 4.69
CA SER A 333 -3.01 4.63 4.91
C SER A 333 -3.93 5.86 4.94
N PRO A 334 -3.73 6.79 5.88
CA PRO A 334 -4.51 8.04 5.91
C PRO A 334 -4.13 8.97 4.76
N THR A 335 -2.98 8.76 4.11
CA THR A 335 -2.48 9.56 2.99
C THR A 335 -2.50 8.79 1.67
N ASN A 336 -3.37 7.78 1.54
CA ASN A 336 -3.52 7.06 0.28
C ASN A 336 -4.10 7.99 -0.80
N PRO A 337 -3.37 8.31 -1.89
CA PRO A 337 -3.83 9.22 -2.92
C PRO A 337 -4.93 8.65 -3.82
N TRP A 338 -5.24 7.37 -3.70
CA TRP A 338 -6.22 6.66 -4.51
C TRP A 338 -7.49 6.32 -3.76
N ASP A 339 -7.59 6.66 -2.47
CA ASP A 339 -8.77 6.35 -1.68
C ASP A 339 -9.97 7.20 -2.12
N VAL A 340 -11.19 6.67 -1.91
CA VAL A 340 -12.41 7.26 -2.46
C VAL A 340 -13.54 7.29 -1.43
N ILE A 341 -14.21 8.44 -1.36
CA ILE A 341 -15.47 8.65 -0.67
C ILE A 341 -16.60 8.81 -1.69
N ARG A 342 -17.75 8.18 -1.46
CA ARG A 342 -18.91 8.33 -2.34
C ARG A 342 -19.77 9.51 -1.87
N PHE A 343 -19.87 10.52 -2.72
CA PHE A 343 -20.79 11.65 -2.53
C PHE A 343 -22.11 11.38 -3.25
N SER A 344 -23.21 11.84 -2.65
CA SER A 344 -24.58 11.74 -3.13
C SER A 344 -25.20 13.11 -3.45
N SER A 345 -24.63 14.20 -2.94
CA SER A 345 -25.05 15.55 -3.28
C SER A 345 -24.86 15.84 -4.79
N PRO A 346 -25.76 16.60 -5.42
CA PRO A 346 -25.57 17.10 -6.77
C PRO A 346 -24.56 18.26 -6.85
N ALA A 347 -24.06 18.78 -5.73
CA ALA A 347 -23.08 19.85 -5.68
C ALA A 347 -21.81 19.44 -6.42
N LYS A 348 -21.24 20.38 -7.19
CA LYS A 348 -19.99 20.18 -7.92
C LYS A 348 -19.11 21.41 -7.81
N ILE A 349 -17.80 21.22 -7.71
CA ILE A 349 -16.81 22.31 -7.74
C ILE A 349 -16.02 22.28 -9.04
N HIS A 350 -15.44 23.42 -9.40
CA HIS A 350 -14.64 23.51 -10.62
C HIS A 350 -13.30 22.78 -10.47
N LEU A 351 -13.04 21.77 -11.31
CA LEU A 351 -11.87 20.90 -11.19
C LEU A 351 -10.56 21.68 -11.33
N ASP A 352 -10.39 22.45 -12.42
CA ASP A 352 -9.12 23.11 -12.72
C ASP A 352 -8.77 24.15 -11.66
N THR A 353 -9.78 24.81 -11.07
CA THR A 353 -9.56 25.74 -9.95
C THR A 353 -9.09 24.98 -8.72
N PHE A 354 -9.73 23.86 -8.38
CA PHE A 354 -9.32 23.05 -7.24
C PHE A 354 -7.87 22.57 -7.40
N LEU A 355 -7.51 22.03 -8.56
CA LEU A 355 -6.14 21.61 -8.86
C LEU A 355 -5.15 22.77 -8.76
N SER A 356 -5.50 23.94 -9.30
CA SER A 356 -4.67 25.14 -9.23
C SER A 356 -4.45 25.62 -7.79
N VAL A 357 -5.49 25.58 -6.94
CA VAL A 357 -5.40 26.02 -5.54
C VAL A 357 -4.38 25.21 -4.73
N PHE A 358 -4.23 23.92 -5.08
CA PHE A 358 -3.34 22.99 -4.40
C PHE A 358 -2.07 22.65 -5.20
N ASN A 359 -1.80 23.38 -6.29
CA ASN A 359 -0.68 23.11 -7.20
C ASN A 359 -0.58 21.63 -7.64
N ILE A 360 -1.74 21.00 -7.86
CA ILE A 360 -1.82 19.63 -8.36
C ILE A 360 -1.75 19.69 -9.89
N SER A 361 -0.94 18.82 -10.48
CA SER A 361 -0.72 18.75 -11.92
C SER A 361 -0.79 17.30 -12.40
N GLY A 362 -0.96 17.11 -13.72
CA GLY A 362 -1.04 15.79 -14.34
C GLY A 362 -2.46 15.41 -14.78
N LEU A 363 -2.58 14.22 -15.37
CA LEU A 363 -3.88 13.61 -15.66
C LEU A 363 -4.45 13.00 -14.38
N GLN A 364 -5.75 12.68 -14.35
CA GLN A 364 -6.41 12.13 -13.15
C GLN A 364 -5.70 10.87 -12.61
N ASP A 365 -5.21 10.01 -13.50
CA ASP A 365 -4.46 8.79 -13.17
C ASP A 365 -2.98 9.07 -12.82
N GLU A 366 -2.52 10.31 -12.93
CA GLU A 366 -1.12 10.71 -12.75
C GLU A 366 -0.99 11.97 -11.90
N TYR A 367 -2.02 12.34 -11.12
CA TYR A 367 -1.95 13.55 -10.30
C TYR A 367 -0.77 13.50 -9.34
N TYR A 368 0.02 14.58 -9.37
CA TYR A 368 1.13 14.81 -8.47
C TYR A 368 1.11 16.25 -7.95
N HIS A 369 1.65 16.44 -6.75
CA HIS A 369 1.81 17.76 -6.15
C HIS A 369 3.09 18.44 -6.66
N ASN A 370 2.96 19.64 -7.22
CA ASN A 370 4.09 20.40 -7.74
C ASN A 370 4.78 21.22 -6.64
N TYR A 371 5.69 20.57 -5.91
CA TYR A 371 6.44 21.15 -4.79
C TYR A 371 7.21 22.44 -5.14
N ASN A 372 7.59 22.64 -6.40
CA ASN A 372 8.35 23.81 -6.85
C ASN A 372 7.50 25.09 -6.88
N LEU A 373 6.17 24.96 -6.99
CA LEU A 373 5.23 26.08 -7.04
C LEU A 373 4.55 26.35 -5.70
N SER A 374 4.76 25.48 -4.71
CA SER A 374 4.08 25.52 -3.41
C SER A 374 4.88 26.29 -2.34
N SER A 375 4.15 27.05 -1.51
CA SER A 375 4.69 27.66 -0.30
C SER A 375 5.09 26.60 0.73
N GLU A 376 5.89 26.95 1.75
CA GLU A 376 6.27 25.97 2.79
C GLU A 376 5.06 25.41 3.56
N GLU A 377 4.03 26.24 3.81
CA GLU A 377 2.78 25.80 4.44
C GLU A 377 2.03 24.81 3.55
N ASP A 378 1.91 25.09 2.25
CA ASP A 378 1.26 24.20 1.28
C ASP A 378 2.00 22.87 1.11
N ARG A 379 3.33 22.86 1.23
CA ARG A 379 4.15 21.64 1.19
C ARG A 379 3.83 20.69 2.34
N SER A 380 3.44 21.23 3.49
CA SER A 380 3.05 20.41 4.64
C SER A 380 1.59 19.93 4.56
N PHE A 381 0.70 20.72 3.94
CA PHE A 381 -0.72 20.40 3.87
C PHE A 381 -1.08 19.43 2.73
N VAL A 382 -0.49 19.60 1.54
CA VAL A 382 -0.84 18.81 0.34
C VAL A 382 -0.08 17.48 0.35
N ASP A 383 -0.69 16.51 1.02
CA ASP A 383 -0.31 15.11 1.06
C ASP A 383 -1.14 14.28 0.06
N GLY A 384 -0.99 12.95 0.10
CA GLY A 384 -1.78 12.06 -0.74
C GLY A 384 -3.29 12.18 -0.49
N ALA A 385 -3.76 12.50 0.71
CA ALA A 385 -5.20 12.63 0.97
C ALA A 385 -5.82 13.84 0.24
N VAL A 386 -5.08 14.93 0.04
CA VAL A 386 -5.53 16.05 -0.81
C VAL A 386 -5.61 15.63 -2.28
N ILE A 387 -4.68 14.79 -2.74
CA ILE A 387 -4.75 14.23 -4.10
C ILE A 387 -5.96 13.29 -4.22
N ALA A 388 -6.25 12.48 -3.19
CA ALA A 388 -7.46 11.65 -3.13
C ALA A 388 -8.72 12.52 -3.16
N ALA A 389 -8.73 13.66 -2.46
CA ALA A 389 -9.82 14.63 -2.50
C ALA A 389 -10.05 15.15 -3.94
N ALA A 390 -8.98 15.48 -4.67
CA ALA A 390 -9.07 15.91 -6.07
C ALA A 390 -9.69 14.85 -7.00
N ARG A 391 -9.49 13.56 -6.70
CA ARG A 391 -10.07 12.44 -7.46
C ARG A 391 -11.51 12.14 -7.08
N THR A 392 -11.86 12.41 -5.83
CA THR A 392 -13.10 11.97 -5.20
C THR A 392 -14.22 13.00 -5.27
N LEU A 393 -13.88 14.28 -5.12
CA LEU A 393 -14.86 15.36 -5.08
C LEU A 393 -15.65 15.42 -6.38
N PRO A 394 -16.99 15.58 -6.34
CA PRO A 394 -17.77 15.82 -7.53
C PRO A 394 -17.33 17.12 -8.20
N THR A 395 -16.88 17.04 -9.45
CA THR A 395 -16.35 18.19 -10.17
C THR A 395 -17.00 18.42 -11.53
N TRP A 396 -16.80 19.61 -12.08
CA TRP A 396 -17.09 19.98 -13.46
C TRP A 396 -15.90 20.72 -14.07
N SER A 397 -15.72 20.61 -15.39
CA SER A 397 -14.72 21.37 -16.15
C SER A 397 -15.26 21.70 -17.54
N GLU A 398 -15.86 22.87 -17.72
CA GLU A 398 -16.27 23.37 -19.03
C GLU A 398 -15.35 24.54 -19.41
N LYS A 399 -14.54 24.35 -20.46
CA LYS A 399 -13.45 25.27 -20.84
C LYS A 399 -13.91 26.71 -21.13
N ASP A 400 -15.18 26.90 -21.49
CA ASP A 400 -15.73 28.18 -21.92
C ASP A 400 -16.62 28.85 -20.85
N VAL A 401 -16.86 28.20 -19.71
CA VAL A 401 -17.74 28.72 -18.65
C VAL A 401 -16.91 29.18 -17.45
N PRO A 402 -16.83 30.49 -17.16
CA PRO A 402 -16.12 30.96 -15.99
C PRO A 402 -16.84 30.50 -14.71
N MET A 403 -16.08 30.00 -13.75
CA MET A 403 -16.63 29.68 -12.44
C MET A 403 -17.21 30.94 -11.77
N ILE A 404 -18.30 30.78 -11.03
CA ILE A 404 -18.90 31.86 -10.24
C ILE A 404 -18.52 31.64 -8.77
N PRO A 405 -17.67 32.49 -8.16
CA PRO A 405 -17.16 32.25 -6.81
C PRO A 405 -18.23 32.05 -5.73
N SER A 406 -19.38 32.72 -5.84
CA SER A 406 -20.49 32.53 -4.90
C SER A 406 -21.15 31.15 -5.03
N MET A 407 -21.23 30.61 -6.24
CA MET A 407 -21.74 29.25 -6.48
C MET A 407 -20.73 28.21 -6.00
N GLU A 408 -19.45 28.41 -6.29
CA GLU A 408 -18.37 27.52 -5.83
C GLU A 408 -18.34 27.42 -4.31
N ARG A 409 -18.49 28.54 -3.58
CA ARG A 409 -18.62 28.51 -2.12
C ARG A 409 -19.85 27.78 -1.62
N LYS A 410 -20.99 27.97 -2.28
CA LYS A 410 -22.22 27.27 -1.91
C LYS A 410 -22.04 25.76 -2.08
N ASN A 411 -21.51 25.33 -3.22
CA ASN A 411 -21.29 23.92 -3.53
C ASN A 411 -20.23 23.30 -2.61
N ALA A 412 -19.14 24.01 -2.34
CA ALA A 412 -18.12 23.56 -1.40
C ALA A 412 -18.69 23.36 0.02
N ARG A 413 -19.56 24.27 0.50
CA ARG A 413 -20.25 24.10 1.79
C ARG A 413 -21.18 22.91 1.81
N GLU A 414 -21.94 22.69 0.73
CA GLU A 414 -22.83 21.53 0.62
C GLU A 414 -22.03 20.20 0.68
N LEU A 415 -20.88 20.14 0.02
CA LEU A 415 -19.97 19.00 0.09
C LEU A 415 -19.33 18.84 1.49
N GLN A 416 -19.01 19.93 2.18
CA GLN A 416 -18.54 19.90 3.58
C GLN A 416 -19.64 19.37 4.52
N GLU A 417 -20.88 19.83 4.36
CA GLU A 417 -22.04 19.35 5.13
C GLU A 417 -22.29 17.85 4.90
N GLU A 418 -22.12 17.37 3.66
CA GLU A 418 -22.19 15.94 3.36
C GLU A 418 -21.06 15.15 4.05
N CYS A 419 -19.82 15.65 4.02
CA CYS A 419 -18.72 15.00 4.75
C CYS A 419 -19.00 14.91 6.26
N LEU A 420 -19.52 15.99 6.86
CA LEU A 420 -19.91 16.01 8.28
C LEU A 420 -21.04 15.02 8.58
N LYS A 421 -22.00 14.87 7.65
CA LYS A 421 -23.06 13.87 7.77
C LYS A 421 -22.49 12.45 7.74
N ILE A 422 -21.59 12.14 6.79
CA ILE A 422 -20.92 10.84 6.71
C ILE A 422 -20.10 10.57 7.97
N LEU A 423 -19.35 11.56 8.48
CA LEU A 423 -18.63 11.45 9.76
C LEU A 423 -19.58 11.13 10.92
N GLY A 424 -20.77 11.73 10.95
CA GLY A 424 -21.79 11.48 11.96
C GLY A 424 -22.45 10.09 11.89
N GLU A 425 -22.26 9.35 10.80
CA GLU A 425 -22.72 7.96 10.69
C GLU A 425 -21.76 6.97 11.40
N PHE A 426 -20.51 7.38 11.67
CA PHE A 426 -19.58 6.57 12.45
C PHE A 426 -19.95 6.61 13.94
N PRO A 427 -19.91 5.47 14.66
CA PRO A 427 -20.19 5.43 16.10
C PRO A 427 -19.03 6.00 16.95
N THR A 428 -17.85 6.17 16.37
CA THR A 428 -16.65 6.72 17.03
C THR A 428 -16.01 7.84 16.21
N THR A 429 -15.31 8.76 16.88
CA THR A 429 -14.50 9.79 16.24
C THR A 429 -13.07 9.31 15.95
N SER A 430 -12.33 10.00 15.07
CA SER A 430 -10.92 9.73 14.79
C SER A 430 -10.06 9.75 16.06
N GLN A 431 -10.29 10.73 16.94
CA GLN A 431 -9.61 10.88 18.22
C GLN A 431 -9.92 9.74 19.21
N GLN A 432 -11.17 9.26 19.23
CA GLN A 432 -11.54 8.10 20.04
C GLN A 432 -10.86 6.83 19.55
N ASP A 433 -10.78 6.63 18.23
CA ASP A 433 -10.08 5.49 17.66
C ASP A 433 -8.57 5.54 17.93
N GLN A 434 -7.96 6.71 17.82
CA GLN A 434 -6.55 6.89 18.20
C GLN A 434 -6.33 6.55 19.68
N LEU A 435 -7.21 7.04 20.57
CA LEU A 435 -7.13 6.71 21.99
C LEU A 435 -7.28 5.20 22.24
N LEU A 436 -8.15 4.52 21.51
CA LEU A 436 -8.30 3.06 21.59
C LEU A 436 -7.01 2.34 21.18
N LEU A 437 -6.37 2.77 20.10
CA LEU A 437 -5.09 2.22 19.64
C LEU A 437 -3.94 2.49 20.62
N ASP A 438 -3.93 3.66 21.27
CA ASP A 438 -2.87 4.04 22.21
C ASP A 438 -3.00 3.37 23.58
N THR A 439 -4.23 3.03 24.00
CA THR A 439 -4.50 2.55 25.37
C THR A 439 -4.59 1.04 25.48
N ASP A 440 -5.03 0.33 24.44
CA ASP A 440 -5.29 -1.10 24.51
C ASP A 440 -4.10 -1.91 23.96
N ALA A 441 -3.15 -2.22 24.84
CA ALA A 441 -2.00 -3.06 24.53
C ALA A 441 -2.37 -4.54 24.23
N SER A 442 -3.65 -4.93 24.34
CA SER A 442 -4.13 -6.31 24.19
C SER A 442 -4.97 -6.57 22.94
N ILE A 443 -5.11 -5.59 22.03
CA ILE A 443 -5.82 -5.78 20.77
C ILE A 443 -5.09 -6.78 19.86
N SER A 444 -5.86 -7.66 19.19
CA SER A 444 -5.33 -8.50 18.11
C SER A 444 -4.84 -7.62 16.95
N LYS A 445 -3.88 -8.10 16.17
CA LYS A 445 -3.40 -7.36 15.00
C LYS A 445 -4.47 -7.13 13.94
N SER A 446 -5.38 -8.09 13.75
CA SER A 446 -6.56 -7.93 12.89
C SER A 446 -7.49 -6.81 13.36
N ARG A 447 -7.74 -6.71 14.67
CA ARG A 447 -8.58 -5.63 15.23
C ARG A 447 -7.89 -4.28 15.13
N GLU A 448 -6.59 -4.23 15.41
CA GLU A 448 -5.77 -3.02 15.27
C GLU A 448 -5.91 -2.43 13.87
N VAL A 449 -5.72 -3.25 12.83
CA VAL A 449 -5.81 -2.76 11.45
C VAL A 449 -7.22 -2.43 11.01
N ALA A 450 -8.25 -3.10 11.57
CA ALA A 450 -9.64 -2.75 11.33
C ALA A 450 -10.00 -1.37 11.93
N ILE A 451 -9.53 -1.09 13.14
CA ILE A 451 -9.70 0.22 13.79
C ILE A 451 -8.93 1.30 13.01
N LYS A 452 -7.67 1.04 12.63
CA LYS A 452 -6.88 1.95 11.77
C LYS A 452 -7.62 2.26 10.47
N TYR A 453 -8.20 1.25 9.81
CA TYR A 453 -8.96 1.45 8.57
C TYR A 453 -10.14 2.42 8.74
N ARG A 454 -11.01 2.20 9.74
CA ARG A 454 -12.14 3.12 9.97
C ARG A 454 -11.68 4.51 10.42
N MET A 455 -10.53 4.60 11.09
CA MET A 455 -9.94 5.87 11.51
C MET A 455 -9.43 6.64 10.28
N HIS A 456 -8.67 5.99 9.40
CA HIS A 456 -8.14 6.58 8.16
C HIS A 456 -9.26 7.09 7.25
N ARG A 457 -10.39 6.39 7.17
CA ARG A 457 -11.58 6.89 6.45
C ARG A 457 -12.14 8.19 7.03
N LYS A 458 -12.16 8.33 8.36
CA LYS A 458 -12.57 9.57 9.03
C LYS A 458 -11.56 10.69 8.79
N LEU A 459 -10.27 10.40 8.90
CA LEU A 459 -9.19 11.36 8.62
C LEU A 459 -9.26 11.87 7.17
N LEU A 460 -9.59 11.02 6.20
CA LEU A 460 -9.80 11.45 4.82
C LEU A 460 -10.98 12.43 4.70
N LEU A 461 -12.11 12.15 5.34
CA LEU A 461 -13.27 13.06 5.36
C LEU A 461 -12.93 14.40 6.02
N GLU A 462 -12.23 14.39 7.15
CA GLU A 462 -11.76 15.58 7.85
C GLU A 462 -10.81 16.40 6.95
N LYS A 463 -9.86 15.74 6.29
CA LYS A 463 -8.94 16.37 5.33
C LYS A 463 -9.67 16.97 4.14
N ILE A 464 -10.71 16.32 3.61
CA ILE A 464 -11.54 16.86 2.54
C ILE A 464 -12.28 18.13 3.01
N ILE A 465 -12.82 18.14 4.23
CA ILE A 465 -13.47 19.33 4.80
C ILE A 465 -12.49 20.50 4.88
N GLU A 466 -11.28 20.27 5.38
CA GLU A 466 -10.21 21.27 5.44
C GLU A 466 -9.80 21.75 4.04
N ALA A 467 -9.62 20.85 3.08
CA ALA A 467 -9.30 21.20 1.71
C ALA A 467 -10.41 22.06 1.06
N LEU A 468 -11.68 21.75 1.31
CA LEU A 468 -12.80 22.58 0.84
C LEU A 468 -12.85 23.96 1.52
N GLU A 469 -12.37 24.09 2.76
CA GLU A 469 -12.24 25.39 3.42
C GLU A 469 -11.12 26.23 2.79
N VAL A 470 -9.94 25.63 2.59
CA VAL A 470 -8.81 26.27 1.90
C VAL A 470 -9.21 26.68 0.49
N TYR A 471 -9.91 25.81 -0.23
CA TYR A 471 -10.46 26.10 -1.56
C TYR A 471 -11.33 27.36 -1.54
N GLN A 472 -12.31 27.44 -0.64
CA GLN A 472 -13.22 28.59 -0.53
C GLN A 472 -12.52 29.92 -0.23
N ASN A 473 -11.46 29.86 0.58
CA ASN A 473 -10.66 31.02 0.97
C ASN A 473 -9.76 31.52 -0.16
N ARG A 474 -9.30 30.60 -1.04
CA ARG A 474 -8.37 30.90 -2.14
C ARG A 474 -9.04 31.18 -3.49
N LEU A 475 -10.37 31.05 -3.62
CA LEU A 475 -11.14 31.40 -4.82
C LEU A 475 -10.94 32.83 -5.39
N PHE A 476 -10.26 33.73 -4.65
CA PHE A 476 -10.04 35.13 -5.01
C PHE A 476 -8.58 35.49 -5.34
N PHE A 477 -7.66 34.54 -5.23
CA PHE A 477 -6.25 34.69 -5.57
C PHE A 477 -5.91 33.76 -6.73
#